data_AF-A0A6C7NCC0-F1
#
_entry.id   AF-A0A6C7NCC0-F1
#
_cell.length_a   1.000
_cell.length_b   1.000
_cell.length_c   1.000
_cell.angle_alpha   90.00
_cell.angle_beta   90.00
_cell.angle_gamma   90.00
#
_symmetry.space_group_name_H-M   'P 1'
#
loop_
_entity.id
_entity.type
_entity.pdbx_description
1 polymer ?
#
loop_
_entity_poly.entity_id
_entity_poly.type
_entity_poly.pdbx_seq_one_letter_code
_entity_poly.pdbx_strand_id
1 'polypeptide(L)'
;MAIIVAALLAQQISLENSLAATLGTSVGGVVTAVLASLSTNIEGKKLAFANCIFNFGIAFFNSAYFPLFYTFLNFLSIALNIEDIALKVALFHTLFNLIGVALFSFFTP
;
A
#
# COMPACT_ATOMS: atom_id res chain seq x y z
N MET A 1 9.35 -1.71 0.64
CA MET A 1 9.09 -2.62 -0.50
C MET A 1 10.32 -3.38 -0.99
N ALA A 2 11.50 -2.77 -1.14
CA ALA A 2 12.70 -3.45 -1.67
C ALA A 2 13.07 -4.77 -0.96
N ILE A 3 13.10 -4.78 0.38
CA ILE A 3 13.39 -5.99 1.17
C ILE A 3 12.32 -7.07 0.98
N ILE A 4 11.05 -6.67 0.84
CA ILE A 4 9.93 -7.60 0.60
C ILE A 4 10.09 -8.28 -0.76
N VAL A 5 10.40 -7.50 -1.80
CA VAL A 5 10.66 -8.03 -3.15
C VAL A 5 11.87 -8.95 -3.13
N ALA A 6 12.96 -8.57 -2.46
CA ALA A 6 14.14 -9.42 -2.34
C ALA A 6 13.82 -10.76 -1.66
N ALA A 7 13.05 -10.74 -0.56
CA ALA A 7 12.62 -11.94 0.14
C ALA A 7 11.70 -12.82 -0.72
N LEU A 8 10.82 -12.22 -1.51
CA LEU A 8 9.96 -12.94 -2.46
C LEU A 8 10.79 -13.61 -3.57
N LEU A 9 11.72 -12.88 -4.18
CA LEU A 9 12.59 -13.41 -5.23
C LEU A 9 13.53 -14.51 -4.71
N ALA A 10 13.93 -14.42 -3.43
CA ALA A 10 14.68 -15.45 -2.73
C ALA A 10 13.80 -16.61 -2.21
N GLN A 11 12.50 -16.63 -2.56
CA GLN A 11 11.50 -17.64 -2.15
C GLN A 11 11.37 -17.82 -0.63
N GLN A 12 11.72 -16.80 0.16
CA GLN A 12 11.60 -16.82 1.62
C GLN A 12 10.17 -16.56 2.10
N ILE A 13 9.36 -15.88 1.27
CA ILE A 13 7.97 -15.59 1.53
C ILE A 13 7.13 -15.84 0.26
N SER A 14 5.87 -16.22 0.44
CA SER A 14 4.93 -16.36 -0.68
C SER A 14 4.55 -15.01 -1.27
N LEU A 15 3.97 -15.02 -2.48
CA LEU A 15 3.41 -13.81 -3.11
C LEU A 15 2.38 -13.17 -2.17
N GLU A 16 1.41 -13.92 -1.65
CA GLU A 16 0.39 -13.42 -0.73
C GLU A 16 1.00 -12.73 0.51
N ASN A 17 2.02 -13.34 1.11
CA ASN A 17 2.73 -12.76 2.25
C ASN A 17 3.46 -11.46 1.85
N SER A 18 4.01 -11.39 0.65
CA SER A 18 4.65 -10.17 0.14
C SER A 18 3.65 -9.04 -0.10
N LEU A 19 2.43 -9.36 -0.56
CA LEU A 19 1.35 -8.39 -0.74
C LEU A 19 0.86 -7.87 0.62
N ALA A 20 0.62 -8.76 1.58
CA ALA A 20 0.25 -8.39 2.94
C ALA A 20 1.34 -7.54 3.63
N ALA A 21 2.61 -7.92 3.50
CA ALA A 21 3.73 -7.15 4.02
C ALA A 21 3.82 -5.75 3.38
N THR A 22 3.49 -5.64 2.09
CA THR A 22 3.46 -4.35 1.38
C THR A 22 2.41 -3.40 1.99
N LEU A 23 1.23 -3.89 2.34
CA LEU A 23 0.23 -3.10 3.09
C LEU A 23 0.77 -2.65 4.46
N GLY A 24 1.47 -3.55 5.15
CA GLY A 24 2.13 -3.25 6.42
C GLY A 24 3.15 -2.11 6.31
N THR A 25 3.84 -1.97 5.18
CA THR A 25 4.79 -0.85 4.98
C THR A 25 4.10 0.50 4.87
N SER A 26 2.90 0.57 4.29
CA SER A 26 2.09 1.80 4.23
C SER A 26 1.65 2.24 5.63
N VAL A 27 1.22 1.27 6.46
CA VAL A 27 0.87 1.53 7.87
C VAL A 27 2.10 1.92 8.69
N GLY A 28 3.22 1.22 8.54
CA GLY A 28 4.46 1.56 9.23
C GLY A 28 4.96 2.97 8.90
N GLY A 29 4.82 3.40 7.64
CA GLY A 29 5.15 4.75 7.19
C GLY A 29 4.36 5.85 7.92
N VAL A 30 3.12 5.56 8.33
CA VAL A 30 2.31 6.50 9.15
C VAL A 30 2.98 6.78 10.47
N VAL A 31 3.46 5.75 11.16
CA VAL A 31 4.11 5.91 12.47
C VAL A 31 5.33 6.81 12.33
N THR A 32 6.16 6.59 11.31
CA THR A 32 7.31 7.45 11.01
C THR A 32 6.88 8.89 10.69
N ALA A 33 5.83 9.08 9.89
CA ALA A 33 5.33 10.41 9.54
C ALA A 33 4.80 11.17 10.76
N VAL A 34 4.07 10.49 11.66
CA VAL A 34 3.57 11.08 12.91
C VAL A 34 4.73 11.51 13.80
N LEU A 35 5.71 10.63 14.02
CA LEU A 35 6.89 10.94 14.82
C LEU A 35 7.68 12.13 14.22
N ALA A 36 7.89 12.13 12.91
CA ALA A 36 8.56 13.22 12.21
C ALA A 36 7.80 14.55 12.36
N SER A 37 6.46 14.52 12.40
CA SER A 37 5.62 15.72 12.51
C SER A 37 5.70 16.43 13.88
N LEU A 38 6.15 15.74 14.93
CA LEU A 38 6.18 16.30 16.30
C LEU A 38 7.06 17.55 16.40
N SER A 39 8.12 17.64 15.60
CA SER A 39 9.05 18.77 15.55
C SER A 39 8.76 19.76 14.41
N THR A 40 7.58 19.69 13.78
CA THR A 40 7.21 20.53 12.62
C THR A 40 6.13 21.56 12.95
N ASN A 41 5.87 22.47 12.00
CA ASN A 41 4.81 23.47 12.08
C ASN A 41 3.41 22.84 11.88
N ILE A 42 2.36 23.68 11.95
CA ILE A 42 0.97 23.23 11.81
C ILE A 42 0.71 22.49 10.50
N GLU A 43 1.31 22.96 9.39
CA GLU A 43 1.12 22.32 8.08
C GLU A 43 1.78 20.92 8.04
N GLY A 44 2.95 20.75 8.65
CA GLY A 44 3.58 19.43 8.79
C GLY A 44 2.73 18.45 9.61
N LYS A 45 2.08 18.93 10.69
CA LYS A 45 1.16 18.12 11.50
C LYS A 45 -0.12 17.75 10.75
N LYS A 46 -0.71 18.68 10.00
CA LYS A 46 -1.87 18.42 9.14
C LYS A 46 -1.54 17.37 8.07
N LEU A 47 -0.38 17.49 7.44
CA LEU A 47 0.09 16.51 6.44
C LEU A 47 0.23 15.11 7.05
N ALA A 48 0.84 14.99 8.23
CA ALA A 48 0.99 13.71 8.91
C ALA A 48 -0.37 13.11 9.32
N PHE A 49 -1.33 13.95 9.75
CA PHE A 49 -2.67 13.52 10.06
C PHE A 49 -3.45 13.04 8.82
N ALA A 50 -3.35 13.76 7.70
CA ALA A 50 -3.94 13.34 6.43
C ALA A 50 -3.32 12.01 5.95
N ASN A 51 -2.00 11.88 6.03
CA ASN A 51 -1.28 10.64 5.73
C ASN A 51 -1.76 9.47 6.62
N CYS A 52 -2.03 9.74 7.90
CA CYS A 52 -2.54 8.77 8.85
C CYS A 52 -3.92 8.25 8.44
N ILE A 53 -4.88 9.16 8.20
CA ILE A 53 -6.23 8.80 7.76
C ILE A 53 -6.18 8.01 6.46
N PHE A 54 -5.43 8.51 5.47
CA PHE A 54 -5.32 7.86 4.17
C PHE A 54 -4.82 6.43 4.30
N ASN A 55 -3.62 6.23 4.87
CA ASN A 55 -2.97 4.92 4.89
C ASN A 55 -3.68 3.92 5.81
N PHE A 56 -4.17 4.33 6.98
CA PHE A 56 -4.97 3.41 7.82
C PHE A 56 -6.29 3.07 7.17
N GLY A 57 -6.97 4.06 6.58
CA GLY A 57 -8.25 3.85 5.90
C GLY A 57 -8.13 2.87 4.74
N ILE A 58 -7.16 3.08 3.84
CA ILE A 58 -6.99 2.18 2.69
C ILE A 58 -6.41 0.81 3.10
N ALA A 59 -5.54 0.74 4.12
CA ALA A 59 -5.05 -0.54 4.64
C ALA A 59 -6.18 -1.37 5.27
N PHE A 60 -7.05 -0.73 6.05
CA PHE A 60 -8.23 -1.38 6.63
C PHE A 60 -9.19 -1.87 5.54
N PHE A 61 -9.53 -1.02 4.58
CA PHE A 61 -10.36 -1.39 3.44
C PHE A 61 -9.76 -2.58 2.68
N ASN A 62 -8.49 -2.50 2.30
CA ASN A 62 -7.83 -3.54 1.53
C ASN A 62 -7.71 -4.85 2.32
N SER A 63 -7.48 -4.79 3.62
CA SER A 63 -7.44 -5.97 4.49
C SER A 63 -8.81 -6.65 4.57
N ALA A 64 -9.91 -5.89 4.61
CA ALA A 64 -11.26 -6.43 4.64
C ALA A 64 -11.65 -7.11 3.31
N TYR A 65 -11.19 -6.57 2.18
CA TYR A 65 -11.50 -7.07 0.83
C TYR A 65 -10.34 -7.80 0.15
N PHE A 66 -9.39 -8.34 0.93
CA PHE A 66 -8.13 -8.87 0.39
C PHE A 66 -8.31 -9.94 -0.71
N PRO A 67 -9.22 -10.95 -0.58
CA PRO A 67 -9.41 -11.94 -1.64
C PRO A 67 -9.92 -11.35 -2.96
N LEU A 68 -10.81 -10.35 -2.88
CA LEU A 68 -11.33 -9.64 -4.05
C LEU A 68 -10.21 -8.84 -4.71
N PHE A 69 -9.41 -8.14 -3.90
CA PHE A 69 -8.28 -7.36 -4.39
C PHE A 69 -7.22 -8.22 -5.06
N TYR A 70 -6.92 -9.38 -4.49
CA TYR A 70 -6.01 -10.37 -5.07
C TYR A 70 -6.51 -10.91 -6.41
N THR A 71 -7.81 -11.17 -6.51
CA THR A 71 -8.44 -11.60 -7.78
C THR A 71 -8.33 -10.50 -8.84
N PHE A 72 -8.61 -9.25 -8.46
CA PHE A 72 -8.49 -8.10 -9.36
C PHE A 72 -7.04 -7.86 -9.81
N LEU A 73 -6.08 -7.99 -8.91
CA LEU A 73 -4.65 -7.95 -9.23
C LEU A 73 -4.29 -9.00 -10.29
N ASN A 74 -4.70 -10.25 -10.10
CA ASN A 74 -4.40 -11.33 -11.04
C ASN A 74 -5.05 -11.10 -12.41
N PHE A 75 -6.30 -10.65 -12.44
CA PHE A 75 -6.98 -10.25 -13.68
C PHE A 75 -6.19 -9.17 -14.43
N LEU A 76 -5.78 -8.10 -13.73
CA LEU A 76 -5.03 -7.00 -14.35
C LEU A 76 -3.63 -7.43 -14.79
N SER A 77 -2.98 -8.31 -14.02
CA SER A 77 -1.68 -8.88 -14.36
C SER A 77 -1.74 -9.66 -15.67
N ILE A 78 -2.81 -10.42 -15.91
CA ILE A 78 -3.03 -11.14 -17.17
C ILE A 78 -3.31 -10.14 -18.30
N ALA A 79 -4.19 -9.17 -18.07
CA ALA A 79 -4.56 -8.16 -19.06
C ALA A 79 -3.36 -7.30 -19.53
N LEU A 80 -2.40 -7.05 -18.65
CA LEU A 80 -1.17 -6.29 -18.92
C LEU A 80 0.03 -7.17 -19.31
N ASN A 81 -0.15 -8.48 -19.44
CA ASN A 81 0.91 -9.45 -19.74
C ASN A 81 2.11 -9.38 -18.78
N ILE A 82 1.81 -9.22 -17.47
CA ILE A 82 2.80 -9.17 -16.40
C ILE A 82 2.99 -10.59 -15.84
N GLU A 83 4.12 -11.21 -16.15
CA GLU A 83 4.52 -12.51 -15.61
C GLU A 83 5.46 -12.38 -14.40
N ASP A 84 6.31 -11.36 -14.38
CA ASP A 84 7.31 -11.13 -13.33
C ASP A 84 6.63 -10.87 -11.97
N ILE A 85 6.99 -11.70 -10.98
CA ILE A 85 6.37 -11.66 -9.64
C ILE A 85 6.72 -10.39 -8.85
N ALA A 86 7.87 -9.76 -9.10
CA ALA A 86 8.21 -8.48 -8.49
C ALA A 86 7.36 -7.34 -9.09
N LEU A 87 7.12 -7.38 -10.40
CA LEU A 87 6.19 -6.47 -11.06
C LEU A 87 4.76 -6.64 -10.56
N LYS A 88 4.32 -7.87 -10.23
CA LYS A 88 3.00 -8.08 -9.59
C LYS A 88 2.89 -7.39 -8.23
N VAL A 89 3.94 -7.42 -7.40
CA VAL A 89 3.97 -6.68 -6.12
C VAL A 89 3.91 -5.16 -6.35
N ALA A 90 4.64 -4.66 -7.34
CA ALA A 90 4.59 -3.24 -7.71
C ALA A 90 3.19 -2.83 -8.22
N LEU A 91 2.57 -3.66 -9.06
CA LEU A 91 1.21 -3.45 -9.56
C LEU A 91 0.20 -3.40 -8.41
N PHE A 92 0.32 -4.32 -7.45
CA PHE A 92 -0.51 -4.32 -6.24
C PHE A 92 -0.38 -3.02 -5.46
N HIS A 93 0.84 -2.54 -5.22
CA HIS A 93 1.05 -1.29 -4.50
C HIS A 93 0.50 -0.07 -5.27
N THR A 94 0.61 -0.07 -6.60
CA THR A 94 0.01 0.98 -7.47
C THR A 94 -1.52 0.95 -7.39
N LEU A 95 -2.14 -0.22 -7.51
CA LEU A 95 -3.59 -0.39 -7.39
C LEU A 95 -4.10 0.06 -6.03
N PHE A 96 -3.39 -0.33 -4.96
CA PHE A 96 -3.70 0.06 -3.58
C PHE A 96 -3.76 1.58 -3.44
N ASN A 97 -2.72 2.28 -3.91
CA ASN A 97 -2.67 3.73 -3.83
C ASN A 97 -3.71 4.40 -4.73
N LEU A 98 -3.96 3.87 -5.94
CA LEU A 98 -4.95 4.41 -6.87
C LEU A 98 -6.36 4.33 -6.29
N ILE A 99 -6.73 3.18 -5.72
CA ILE A 99 -8.03 2.99 -5.06
C ILE A 99 -8.12 3.88 -3.82
N GLY A 100 -7.04 4.00 -3.04
CA GLY A 100 -6.95 4.96 -1.94
C GLY A 100 -7.26 6.39 -2.40
N VAL A 101 -6.60 6.87 -3.45
CA VAL A 101 -6.87 8.21 -4.00
C VAL A 101 -8.30 8.33 -4.51
N ALA A 102 -8.83 7.33 -5.20
CA ALA A 102 -10.22 7.37 -5.67
C ALA A 102 -11.23 7.49 -4.51
N LEU A 103 -11.00 6.76 -3.40
CA LEU A 103 -11.87 6.79 -2.21
C LEU A 103 -11.72 8.07 -1.39
N PHE A 104 -10.49 8.57 -1.23
CA PHE A 104 -10.19 9.67 -0.33
C PHE A 104 -10.06 11.03 -1.01
N SER A 105 -9.98 11.11 -2.35
CA SER A 105 -9.86 12.40 -3.07
C SER A 105 -11.06 13.33 -2.81
N PHE A 106 -12.23 12.78 -2.51
CA PHE A 106 -13.41 13.57 -2.14
C PHE A 106 -13.30 14.20 -0.74
N PHE A 107 -12.42 13.68 0.12
CA PHE A 107 -12.21 14.15 1.49
C PHE A 107 -11.02 15.12 1.64
N THR A 108 -10.21 15.27 0.58
CA THR A 108 -9.12 16.24 0.52
C THR A 108 -9.56 17.46 -0.29
N PRO A 109 -9.64 18.67 0.30
CA PRO A 109 -10.02 19.90 -0.41
C PRO A 109 -8.99 20.32 -1.47
#